data_AF-A0A6I2KWR1-F1
#
_entry.id   AF-A0A6I2KWR1-F1
#
_cell.length_a   1.000
_cell.length_b   1.000
_cell.length_c   1.000
_cell.angle_alpha   90.00
_cell.angle_beta   90.00
_cell.angle_gamma   90.00
#
_symmetry.space_group_name_H-M   'P 1'
#
loop_
_entity.id
_entity.type
_entity.pdbx_description
1 polymer ?
#
loop_
_entity_poly.entity_id
_entity_poly.type
_entity_poly.pdbx_seq_one_letter_code
_entity_poly.pdbx_strand_id
1 'polypeptide(L)'
;MKAIKLLQTIAIATLLASGAAQAATTVELLNNGSFEANTQAANSWHIYNSLTGWSAGTYGVELRNNVAGTAADGVNFVELDTTANSSITQSVNTVLGKTYTLTFEYENRSGVSISSQGLQVLWGGTVVGSVNNAANWTTVTYTLIGNGSTEALTFKAIGTSDSYGTSLDKVSLTTAVPEPETYAMLLAGLGLMGFIARRRRK
;
A
#
# COMPACT_ATOMS: atom_id res chain seq x y z
N MET A 1 42.34 -37.44 56.26
CA MET A 1 41.86 -36.10 55.87
C MET A 1 42.63 -35.62 54.65
N LYS A 2 41.96 -35.47 53.50
CA LYS A 2 42.09 -34.34 52.55
C LYS A 2 41.14 -34.62 51.38
N ALA A 3 40.05 -33.88 51.35
CA ALA A 3 39.01 -33.94 50.35
C ALA A 3 39.53 -33.37 49.01
N ILE A 4 39.35 -34.10 47.92
CA ILE A 4 39.51 -33.57 46.56
C ILE A 4 38.15 -32.98 46.17
N LYS A 5 38.07 -31.66 46.12
CA LYS A 5 36.88 -30.91 45.72
C LYS A 5 36.59 -31.15 44.23
N LEU A 6 35.44 -31.74 43.94
CA LEU A 6 34.86 -31.84 42.60
C LEU A 6 34.33 -30.46 42.21
N LEU A 7 35.02 -29.75 41.31
CA LEU A 7 34.50 -28.52 40.71
C LEU A 7 33.49 -28.90 39.62
N GLN A 8 32.21 -28.93 39.97
CA GLN A 8 31.11 -28.98 39.02
C GLN A 8 30.87 -27.57 38.47
N THR A 9 31.39 -27.29 37.29
CA THR A 9 31.13 -26.04 36.57
C THR A 9 29.74 -26.12 35.94
N ILE A 10 28.74 -25.54 36.60
CA ILE A 10 27.42 -25.34 36.00
C ILE A 10 27.52 -24.10 35.09
N ALA A 11 27.72 -24.32 33.80
CA ALA A 11 27.54 -23.27 32.79
C ALA A 11 26.03 -23.10 32.55
N ILE A 12 25.43 -22.12 33.22
CA ILE A 12 24.05 -21.68 32.92
C ILE A 12 24.13 -20.79 31.68
N ALA A 13 23.91 -21.37 30.51
CA ALA A 13 23.61 -20.63 29.30
C ALA A 13 22.10 -20.37 29.25
N THR A 14 21.63 -19.31 29.91
CA THR A 14 20.28 -18.78 29.68
C THR A 14 20.27 -18.08 28.32
N LEU A 15 19.97 -18.85 27.26
CA LEU A 15 19.56 -18.30 25.98
C LEU A 15 18.09 -17.87 26.12
N LEU A 16 17.85 -16.57 26.36
CA LEU A 16 16.51 -15.98 26.29
C LEU A 16 16.07 -16.00 24.83
N ALA A 17 15.43 -17.08 24.40
CA ALA A 17 14.68 -17.15 23.15
C ALA A 17 13.31 -16.49 23.37
N SER A 18 13.27 -15.15 23.38
CA SER A 18 12.01 -14.43 23.21
C SER A 18 11.59 -14.51 21.74
N GLY A 19 11.09 -15.66 21.33
CA GLY A 19 10.43 -15.86 20.04
C GLY A 19 9.06 -15.18 20.06
N ALA A 20 9.03 -13.87 19.91
CA ALA A 20 7.81 -13.21 19.47
C ALA A 20 7.60 -13.58 18.00
N ALA A 21 6.46 -14.22 17.69
CA ALA A 21 5.99 -14.35 16.32
C ALA A 21 5.89 -12.94 15.74
N GLN A 22 6.82 -12.56 14.86
CA GLN A 22 6.72 -11.28 14.16
C GLN A 22 5.62 -11.43 13.12
N ALA A 23 4.54 -10.65 13.27
CA ALA A 23 3.49 -10.58 12.27
C ALA A 23 4.12 -10.30 10.89
N ALA A 24 3.61 -10.97 9.85
CA ALA A 24 4.04 -10.74 8.47
C ALA A 24 4.05 -9.23 8.17
N THR A 25 5.21 -8.70 7.82
CA THR A 25 5.34 -7.28 7.49
C THR A 25 4.67 -7.03 6.14
N THR A 26 3.74 -6.07 6.10
CA THR A 26 3.23 -5.52 4.86
C THR A 26 4.19 -4.46 4.33
N VAL A 27 4.41 -4.46 3.02
CA VAL A 27 5.18 -3.41 2.34
C VAL A 27 4.20 -2.59 1.54
N GLU A 28 4.21 -1.26 1.75
CA GLU A 28 3.56 -0.28 0.88
C GLU A 28 4.42 -0.08 -0.36
N LEU A 29 3.79 -0.16 -1.54
CA LEU A 29 4.46 0.02 -2.82
C LEU A 29 4.24 1.41 -3.42
N LEU A 30 3.22 2.13 -2.98
CA LEU A 30 2.91 3.44 -3.52
C LEU A 30 3.62 4.55 -2.76
N ASN A 31 4.09 5.54 -3.50
CA ASN A 31 4.46 6.84 -2.97
C ASN A 31 3.25 7.77 -3.01
N ASN A 32 3.09 8.61 -1.98
CA ASN A 32 2.13 9.71 -1.96
C ASN A 32 0.68 9.26 -2.25
N GLY A 33 0.24 8.20 -1.57
CA GLY A 33 -1.07 7.61 -1.76
C GLY A 33 -2.26 8.50 -1.38
N SER A 34 -2.07 9.39 -0.40
CA SER A 34 -3.02 10.43 0.00
C SER A 34 -2.68 11.83 -0.54
N PHE A 35 -1.77 11.93 -1.51
CA PHE A 35 -1.50 13.18 -2.23
C PHE A 35 -0.97 14.36 -1.39
N GLU A 36 -0.56 14.11 -0.16
CA GLU A 36 -0.03 15.11 0.80
C GLU A 36 1.38 15.60 0.50
N ALA A 37 2.16 14.89 -0.33
CA ALA A 37 3.52 15.29 -0.67
C ALA A 37 3.59 16.48 -1.65
N ASN A 38 2.44 16.92 -2.18
CA ASN A 38 2.32 18.12 -3.01
C ASN A 38 1.69 19.25 -2.19
N THR A 39 2.33 20.42 -2.16
CA THR A 39 1.74 21.57 -1.48
C THR A 39 0.60 22.15 -2.32
N GLN A 40 -0.61 22.16 -1.77
CA GLN A 40 -1.76 22.90 -2.29
C GLN A 40 -2.21 23.90 -1.22
N ALA A 41 -2.49 25.14 -1.62
CA ALA A 41 -2.94 26.15 -0.66
C ALA A 41 -4.33 25.78 -0.11
N ALA A 42 -4.57 26.10 1.17
CA ALA A 42 -5.86 25.82 1.80
C ALA A 42 -7.02 26.51 1.04
N ASN A 43 -8.15 25.81 0.91
CA ASN A 43 -9.36 26.26 0.20
C ASN A 43 -9.10 26.58 -1.28
N SER A 44 -8.23 25.82 -1.93
CA SER A 44 -7.87 26.03 -3.33
C SER A 44 -7.65 24.71 -4.06
N TRP A 45 -7.61 24.79 -5.38
CA TRP A 45 -7.33 23.67 -6.27
C TRP A 45 -6.40 24.12 -7.40
N HIS A 46 -5.71 23.17 -8.01
CA HIS A 46 -4.95 23.39 -9.24
C HIS A 46 -4.82 22.09 -10.04
N ILE A 47 -4.72 22.21 -11.36
CA ILE A 47 -4.50 21.07 -12.26
C ILE A 47 -3.00 20.89 -12.49
N TYR A 48 -2.50 19.70 -12.18
CA TYR A 48 -1.09 19.34 -12.36
C TYR A 48 -0.94 18.26 -13.43
N ASN A 49 0.15 18.33 -14.20
CA ASN A 49 0.52 17.26 -15.15
C ASN A 49 1.12 16.03 -14.45
N SER A 50 1.50 16.18 -13.18
CA SER A 50 2.04 15.12 -12.33
C SER A 50 1.97 15.53 -10.87
N LEU A 51 1.84 14.57 -9.98
CA LEU A 51 2.07 14.73 -8.55
C LEU A 51 3.32 13.93 -8.14
N THR A 52 3.83 14.13 -6.93
CA THR A 52 4.96 13.34 -6.42
C THR A 52 4.59 11.86 -6.48
N GLY A 53 5.33 11.06 -7.25
CA GLY A 53 5.07 9.62 -7.45
C GLY A 53 3.98 9.27 -8.48
N TRP A 54 3.27 10.24 -9.04
CA TRP A 54 2.13 9.99 -9.92
C TRP A 54 2.21 10.78 -11.23
N SER A 55 1.97 10.10 -12.35
CA SER A 55 1.83 10.75 -13.66
C SER A 55 0.35 10.94 -13.98
N ALA A 56 -0.03 12.13 -14.44
CA ALA A 56 -1.39 12.38 -14.88
C ALA A 56 -1.56 12.09 -16.38
N GLY A 57 -2.80 11.88 -16.79
CA GLY A 57 -3.20 11.81 -18.20
C GLY A 57 -3.06 13.17 -18.89
N THR A 58 -3.40 13.22 -20.19
CA THR A 58 -3.26 14.40 -21.05
C THR A 58 -3.89 15.67 -20.48
N TYR A 59 -4.97 15.54 -19.70
CA TYR A 59 -5.70 16.67 -19.12
C TYR A 59 -5.30 16.96 -17.67
N GLY A 60 -4.28 16.29 -17.14
CA GLY A 60 -3.78 16.51 -15.78
C GLY A 60 -4.66 15.87 -14.71
N VAL A 61 -4.35 16.20 -13.45
CA VAL A 61 -5.09 15.83 -12.25
C VAL A 61 -5.38 17.08 -11.44
N GLU A 62 -6.63 17.27 -11.00
CA GLU A 62 -6.98 18.36 -10.11
C GLU A 62 -6.68 17.95 -8.67
N LEU A 63 -5.68 18.59 -8.05
CA LEU A 63 -5.39 18.46 -6.63
C LEU A 63 -6.17 19.53 -5.88
N ARG A 64 -6.97 19.11 -4.90
CA ARG A 64 -7.86 19.97 -4.11
C ARG A 64 -7.41 19.97 -2.66
N ASN A 65 -7.56 21.11 -1.99
CA ASN A 65 -7.43 21.24 -0.55
C ASN A 65 -8.63 22.01 0.01
N ASN A 66 -9.48 21.31 0.77
CA ASN A 66 -10.69 21.86 1.40
C ASN A 66 -11.59 22.69 0.45
N VAL A 67 -11.74 22.22 -0.79
CA VAL A 67 -12.59 22.84 -1.81
C VAL A 67 -13.33 21.74 -2.56
N ALA A 68 -14.63 21.93 -2.78
CA ALA A 68 -15.49 20.91 -3.39
C ALA A 68 -15.47 19.55 -2.66
N GLY A 69 -15.22 19.56 -1.36
CA GLY A 69 -15.07 18.38 -0.51
C GLY A 69 -14.00 18.61 0.56
N THR A 70 -13.87 17.65 1.46
CA THR A 70 -12.80 17.56 2.46
C THR A 70 -12.06 16.24 2.25
N ALA A 71 -10.74 16.23 2.42
CA ALA A 71 -9.93 15.01 2.23
C ALA A 71 -10.36 13.88 3.17
N ALA A 72 -10.14 12.64 2.74
CA ALA A 72 -10.34 11.45 3.57
C ALA A 72 -9.16 11.22 4.52
N ASP A 73 -7.96 11.56 4.05
CA ASP A 73 -6.70 11.56 4.80
C ASP A 73 -5.98 12.89 4.56
N GLY A 74 -5.35 13.44 5.59
CA GLY A 74 -4.62 14.71 5.44
C GLY A 74 -5.50 15.90 5.06
N VAL A 75 -5.10 16.67 4.05
CA VAL A 75 -5.78 17.89 3.60
C VAL A 75 -6.02 17.93 2.09
N ASN A 76 -5.31 17.11 1.34
CA ASN A 76 -5.35 17.04 -0.11
C ASN A 76 -6.12 15.81 -0.58
N PHE A 77 -6.77 15.92 -1.72
CA PHE A 77 -7.36 14.80 -2.45
C PHE A 77 -7.42 15.16 -3.94
N VAL A 78 -7.68 14.19 -4.81
CA VAL A 78 -7.66 14.42 -6.26
C VAL A 78 -8.98 14.15 -6.93
N GLU A 79 -9.15 14.72 -8.11
CA GLU A 79 -10.26 14.48 -9.03
C GLU A 79 -9.72 14.47 -10.48
N LEU A 80 -10.40 13.74 -11.38
CA LEU A 80 -9.82 13.27 -12.65
C LEU A 80 -10.59 13.64 -13.93
N ASP A 81 -11.70 14.36 -13.86
CA ASP A 81 -12.36 15.06 -14.97
C ASP A 81 -12.08 16.56 -14.83
N THR A 82 -10.92 16.96 -15.35
CA THR A 82 -10.38 18.30 -15.18
C THR A 82 -10.98 19.26 -16.21
N THR A 83 -10.29 19.53 -17.32
CA THR A 83 -10.89 20.11 -18.53
C THR A 83 -11.51 19.04 -19.44
N ALA A 84 -11.16 17.78 -19.20
CA ALA A 84 -11.78 16.59 -19.76
C ALA A 84 -11.39 15.36 -18.92
N ASN A 85 -12.07 14.23 -19.15
CA ASN A 85 -11.80 12.99 -18.46
C ASN A 85 -10.32 12.59 -18.64
N SER A 86 -9.65 12.45 -17.52
CA SER A 86 -8.24 12.19 -17.38
C SER A 86 -8.00 10.93 -16.54
N SER A 87 -6.74 10.75 -16.15
CA SER A 87 -6.30 9.63 -15.33
C SER A 87 -5.13 10.02 -14.45
N ILE A 88 -4.84 9.20 -13.45
CA ILE A 88 -3.61 9.26 -12.68
C ILE A 88 -3.03 7.85 -12.53
N THR A 89 -1.71 7.74 -12.69
CA THR A 89 -1.01 6.46 -12.78
C THR A 89 0.26 6.45 -11.95
N GLN A 90 0.50 5.34 -11.25
CA GLN A 90 1.80 5.00 -10.66
C GLN A 90 2.20 3.59 -11.10
N SER A 91 3.47 3.42 -11.46
CA SER A 91 4.02 2.13 -11.88
C SER A 91 4.79 1.50 -10.73
N VAL A 92 4.58 0.21 -10.51
CA VAL A 92 5.23 -0.56 -9.44
C VAL A 92 5.83 -1.85 -10.00
N ASN A 93 6.95 -2.28 -9.43
CA ASN A 93 7.55 -3.56 -9.79
C ASN A 93 6.82 -4.69 -9.07
N THR A 94 6.37 -5.68 -9.83
CA THR A 94 5.61 -6.81 -9.30
C THR A 94 6.37 -8.12 -9.39
N VAL A 95 5.97 -9.09 -8.58
CA VAL A 95 6.49 -10.45 -8.59
C VAL A 95 5.43 -11.36 -9.19
N LEU A 96 5.85 -12.24 -10.10
CA LEU A 96 4.95 -13.13 -10.83
C LEU A 96 4.13 -13.99 -9.86
N GLY A 97 2.81 -13.94 -9.99
CA GLY A 97 1.87 -14.71 -9.18
C GLY A 97 1.71 -14.20 -7.74
N LYS A 98 2.41 -13.12 -7.36
CA LYS A 98 2.28 -12.56 -6.01
C LYS A 98 1.00 -11.75 -5.90
N THR A 99 0.33 -11.88 -4.74
CA THR A 99 -0.87 -11.10 -4.43
C THR A 99 -0.52 -9.74 -3.85
N TYR A 100 -1.27 -8.74 -4.29
CA TYR A 100 -1.27 -7.38 -3.80
C TYR A 100 -2.68 -6.97 -3.38
N THR A 101 -2.78 -6.18 -2.32
CA THR A 101 -4.04 -5.62 -1.84
C THR A 101 -4.03 -4.13 -2.15
N LEU A 102 -4.89 -3.73 -3.09
CA LEU A 102 -5.17 -2.33 -3.39
C LEU A 102 -6.32 -1.87 -2.50
N THR A 103 -6.13 -0.78 -1.78
CA THR A 103 -7.21 -0.04 -1.13
C THR A 103 -7.17 1.43 -1.55
N PHE A 104 -8.34 2.05 -1.65
CA PHE A 104 -8.47 3.50 -1.85
C PHE A 104 -9.82 3.96 -1.33
N GLU A 105 -9.96 5.26 -1.11
CA GLU A 105 -11.24 5.87 -0.78
C GLU A 105 -11.73 6.73 -1.94
N TYR A 106 -13.04 6.72 -2.16
CA TYR A 106 -13.68 7.58 -3.14
C TYR A 106 -14.97 8.19 -2.59
N GLU A 107 -15.32 9.35 -3.12
CA GLU A 107 -16.56 10.06 -2.80
C GLU A 107 -17.07 10.77 -4.05
N ASN A 108 -18.38 10.72 -4.27
CA ASN A 108 -19.03 11.56 -5.26
C ASN A 108 -19.17 12.99 -4.74
N ARG A 109 -18.74 13.96 -5.55
CA ARG A 109 -18.91 15.38 -5.29
C ARG A 109 -20.38 15.73 -5.08
N SER A 110 -20.67 16.32 -3.93
CA SER A 110 -22.00 16.80 -3.58
C SER A 110 -22.49 17.86 -4.58
N GLY A 111 -23.77 17.77 -4.97
CA GLY A 111 -24.40 18.69 -5.92
C GLY A 111 -24.09 18.42 -7.41
N VAL A 112 -23.32 17.38 -7.73
CA VAL A 112 -23.01 16.97 -9.11
C VAL A 112 -23.83 15.74 -9.50
N SER A 113 -24.26 15.66 -10.77
CA SER A 113 -24.98 14.51 -11.31
C SER A 113 -24.17 13.21 -11.15
N ILE A 114 -24.84 12.08 -10.90
CA ILE A 114 -24.19 10.76 -10.87
C ILE A 114 -23.57 10.42 -12.24
N SER A 115 -24.14 10.95 -13.33
CA SER A 115 -23.65 10.70 -14.70
C SER A 115 -22.33 11.38 -15.04
N SER A 116 -21.93 12.41 -14.30
CA SER A 116 -20.62 13.09 -14.46
C SER A 116 -19.53 12.37 -13.65
N GLN A 117 -19.91 11.40 -12.83
CA GLN A 117 -19.06 10.83 -11.81
C GLN A 117 -18.73 9.36 -12.10
N GLY A 118 -17.65 8.90 -11.51
CA GLY A 118 -17.19 7.53 -11.54
C GLY A 118 -15.70 7.41 -11.85
N LEU A 119 -15.07 6.42 -11.25
CA LEU A 119 -13.68 6.04 -11.50
C LEU A 119 -13.62 4.61 -12.03
N GLN A 120 -12.75 4.36 -13.00
CA GLN A 120 -12.33 3.03 -13.40
C GLN A 120 -10.91 2.77 -12.88
N VAL A 121 -10.68 1.57 -12.36
CA VAL A 121 -9.38 1.11 -11.86
C VAL A 121 -8.81 0.11 -12.85
N LEU A 122 -7.57 0.35 -13.27
CA LEU A 122 -6.82 -0.54 -14.16
C LEU A 122 -5.52 -1.00 -13.49
N TRP A 123 -5.16 -2.25 -13.75
CA TRP A 123 -3.92 -2.89 -13.32
C TRP A 123 -3.24 -3.54 -14.52
N GLY A 124 -2.02 -3.11 -14.85
CA GLY A 124 -1.30 -3.60 -16.03
C GLY A 124 -2.05 -3.35 -17.35
N GLY A 125 -2.89 -2.31 -17.39
CA GLY A 125 -3.75 -1.97 -18.54
C GLY A 125 -5.08 -2.74 -18.61
N THR A 126 -5.33 -3.67 -17.67
CA THR A 126 -6.60 -4.41 -17.59
C THR A 126 -7.53 -3.77 -16.57
N VAL A 127 -8.82 -3.62 -16.90
CA VAL A 127 -9.83 -3.11 -15.97
C VAL A 127 -10.06 -4.11 -14.83
N VAL A 128 -9.91 -3.65 -13.60
CA VAL A 128 -10.17 -4.42 -12.38
C VAL A 128 -11.58 -4.14 -11.85
N GLY A 129 -12.05 -2.91 -12.00
CA GLY A 129 -13.39 -2.52 -11.58
C GLY A 129 -13.67 -1.05 -11.84
N SER A 130 -14.89 -0.65 -11.50
CA SER A 130 -15.33 0.74 -11.51
C SER A 130 -16.14 1.05 -10.26
N VAL A 131 -16.09 2.31 -9.83
CA VAL A 131 -16.78 2.80 -8.64
C VAL A 131 -17.54 4.10 -8.97
N ASN A 132 -18.70 4.29 -8.37
CA ASN A 132 -19.53 5.49 -8.48
C ASN A 132 -20.59 5.45 -7.35
N ASN A 133 -21.30 6.55 -7.15
CA ASN A 133 -22.49 6.66 -6.31
C ASN A 133 -22.21 6.46 -4.81
N ALA A 134 -21.08 7.00 -4.32
CA ALA A 134 -20.79 7.07 -2.88
C ALA A 134 -21.02 8.49 -2.36
N ALA A 135 -21.99 8.68 -1.46
CA ALA A 135 -22.30 9.99 -0.88
C ALA A 135 -21.33 10.46 0.22
N ASN A 136 -20.50 9.54 0.73
CA ASN A 136 -19.43 9.81 1.70
C ASN A 136 -18.20 9.00 1.28
N TRP A 137 -17.02 9.38 1.75
CA TRP A 137 -15.80 8.60 1.60
C TRP A 137 -16.01 7.13 1.93
N THR A 138 -15.79 6.28 0.93
CA THR A 138 -16.00 4.84 1.02
C THR A 138 -14.74 4.12 0.61
N THR A 139 -14.24 3.23 1.49
CA THR A 139 -13.10 2.38 1.19
C THR A 139 -13.47 1.27 0.22
N VAL A 140 -12.65 1.10 -0.81
CA VAL A 140 -12.74 0.02 -1.80
C VAL A 140 -11.50 -0.85 -1.67
N THR A 141 -11.64 -2.15 -1.90
CA THR A 141 -10.53 -3.11 -1.84
C THR A 141 -10.56 -4.02 -3.05
N TYR A 142 -9.40 -4.18 -3.69
CA TYR A 142 -9.17 -5.17 -4.75
C TYR A 142 -7.97 -6.04 -4.43
N THR A 143 -8.07 -7.31 -4.81
CA THR A 143 -6.95 -8.25 -4.81
C THR A 143 -6.38 -8.32 -6.21
N LEU A 144 -5.12 -7.92 -6.37
CA LEU A 144 -4.40 -7.89 -7.64
C LEU A 144 -3.32 -8.96 -7.67
N ILE A 145 -2.99 -9.46 -8.86
CA ILE A 145 -1.93 -10.45 -9.05
C ILE A 145 -0.83 -9.84 -9.92
N GLY A 146 0.41 -9.94 -9.44
CA GLY A 146 1.59 -9.48 -10.16
C GLY A 146 1.93 -10.36 -11.36
N ASN A 147 2.35 -9.75 -12.46
CA ASN A 147 2.82 -10.44 -13.65
C ASN A 147 4.35 -10.66 -13.70
N GLY A 148 5.08 -10.19 -12.67
CA GLY A 148 6.54 -10.34 -12.58
C GLY A 148 7.34 -9.27 -13.30
N SER A 149 6.70 -8.17 -13.71
CA SER A 149 7.30 -7.01 -14.35
C SER A 149 6.78 -5.72 -13.74
N THR A 150 7.12 -4.57 -14.32
CA THR A 150 6.53 -3.30 -13.91
C THR A 150 5.09 -3.22 -14.40
N GLU A 151 4.14 -2.98 -13.49
CA GLU A 151 2.73 -2.82 -13.80
C GLU A 151 2.23 -1.43 -13.40
N ALA A 152 1.34 -0.88 -14.21
CA ALA A 152 0.70 0.40 -13.94
C ALA A 152 -0.59 0.19 -13.14
N LEU A 153 -0.71 0.84 -11.99
CA LEU A 153 -1.97 1.12 -11.33
C LEU A 153 -2.50 2.45 -11.86
N THR A 154 -3.68 2.43 -12.49
CA THR A 154 -4.30 3.63 -13.06
C THR A 154 -5.72 3.80 -12.56
N PHE A 155 -6.03 5.02 -12.14
CA PHE A 155 -7.41 5.49 -11.94
C PHE A 155 -7.77 6.40 -13.10
N LYS A 156 -8.98 6.25 -13.64
CA LYS A 156 -9.46 7.01 -14.79
C LYS A 156 -10.89 7.50 -14.55
N ALA A 157 -11.16 8.77 -14.85
CA ALA A 157 -12.54 9.28 -14.85
C ALA A 157 -13.33 8.68 -16.02
N ILE A 158 -14.55 8.23 -15.72
CA ILE A 158 -15.44 7.55 -16.70
C ILE A 158 -16.83 8.19 -16.80
N GLY A 159 -17.05 9.29 -16.09
CA GLY A 159 -18.30 10.05 -16.17
C GLY A 159 -18.43 10.83 -17.48
N THR A 160 -19.49 11.61 -17.57
CA THR A 160 -19.61 12.68 -18.57
C THR A 160 -18.42 13.61 -18.43
N SER A 161 -17.77 13.95 -19.54
CA SER A 161 -16.61 14.85 -19.51
C SER A 161 -17.09 16.30 -19.48
N ASP A 162 -17.30 16.82 -18.28
CA ASP A 162 -17.92 18.14 -18.05
C ASP A 162 -17.24 18.95 -16.94
N SER A 163 -16.02 18.55 -16.54
CA SER A 163 -15.21 19.15 -15.48
C SER A 163 -15.68 18.83 -14.05
N TYR A 164 -16.42 17.73 -13.88
CA TYR A 164 -16.93 17.33 -12.57
C TYR A 164 -16.87 15.81 -12.36
N GLY A 165 -15.80 15.32 -11.77
CA GLY A 165 -15.66 13.91 -11.42
C GLY A 165 -15.74 13.59 -9.93
N THR A 166 -15.48 12.30 -9.68
CA THR A 166 -15.39 11.67 -8.36
C THR A 166 -14.05 11.99 -7.68
N SER A 167 -14.10 12.27 -6.38
CA SER A 167 -12.93 12.44 -5.53
C SER A 167 -12.26 11.10 -5.24
N LEU A 168 -10.92 11.08 -5.22
CA LEU A 168 -10.07 9.93 -4.92
C LEU A 168 -9.05 10.33 -3.86
N ASP A 169 -8.85 9.45 -2.86
CA ASP A 169 -7.89 9.67 -1.79
C ASP A 169 -7.39 8.33 -1.19
N LYS A 170 -6.34 8.41 -0.36
CA LYS A 170 -5.84 7.33 0.50
C LYS A 170 -5.59 6.01 -0.25
N VAL A 171 -4.95 6.12 -1.40
CA VAL A 171 -4.57 4.98 -2.23
C VAL A 171 -3.40 4.25 -1.60
N SER A 172 -3.53 2.95 -1.40
CA SER A 172 -2.50 2.09 -0.84
C SER A 172 -2.44 0.79 -1.65
N LEU A 173 -1.22 0.34 -1.96
CA LEU A 173 -1.00 -0.96 -2.57
C LEU A 173 0.01 -1.71 -1.71
N THR A 174 -0.47 -2.73 -1.03
CA THR A 174 0.38 -3.50 -0.13
C THR A 174 0.58 -4.93 -0.59
N THR A 175 1.67 -5.53 -0.15
CA THR A 175 1.89 -6.97 -0.29
C THR A 175 2.49 -7.52 0.99
N ALA A 176 2.11 -8.74 1.36
CA ALA A 176 2.77 -9.45 2.43
C ALA A 176 4.18 -9.85 1.97
N VAL A 177 5.18 -9.64 2.81
CA VAL A 177 6.49 -10.25 2.64
C VAL A 177 6.41 -11.61 3.32
N PRO A 178 6.63 -12.74 2.59
CA PRO A 178 6.78 -14.04 3.23
C PRO A 178 7.84 -13.91 4.31
N GLU A 179 7.59 -14.45 5.50
CA GLU A 179 8.56 -14.36 6.58
C GLU A 179 9.93 -14.83 6.09
N PRO A 180 11.01 -14.07 6.39
CA PRO A 180 12.29 -14.39 5.83
C PRO A 180 12.72 -15.79 6.26
N GLU A 181 13.50 -16.46 5.41
CA GLU A 181 14.18 -17.74 5.69
C GLU A 181 14.96 -17.70 7.01
N THR A 182 15.16 -16.53 7.62
CA THR A 182 15.61 -16.33 8.99
C THR A 182 14.95 -17.27 9.99
N TYR A 183 13.66 -17.60 9.90
CA TYR A 183 13.08 -18.61 10.80
C TYR A 183 13.55 -20.03 10.50
N ALA A 184 13.66 -20.39 9.22
CA ALA A 184 14.23 -21.68 8.82
C ALA A 184 15.70 -21.78 9.26
N MET A 185 16.47 -20.69 9.13
CA MET A 185 17.86 -20.59 9.57
C MET A 185 18.00 -20.55 11.09
N LEU A 186 17.07 -19.91 11.80
CA LEU A 186 16.99 -19.94 13.27
C LEU A 186 16.70 -21.36 13.74
N LEU A 187 15.72 -22.03 13.16
CA LEU A 187 15.38 -23.43 13.48
C LEU A 187 16.54 -24.37 13.13
N ALA A 188 17.20 -24.18 11.98
CA ALA A 188 18.39 -24.93 11.61
C ALA A 188 19.54 -24.69 12.61
N GLY A 189 19.79 -23.44 13.01
CA GLY A 189 20.78 -23.07 14.01
C GLY A 189 20.49 -23.67 15.38
N LEU A 190 19.24 -23.62 15.85
CA LEU A 190 18.80 -24.24 17.10
C LEU A 190 18.91 -25.78 17.03
N GLY A 191 18.56 -26.38 15.90
CA GLY A 191 18.73 -27.81 15.65
C GLY A 191 20.19 -28.24 15.73
N LEU A 192 21.11 -27.47 15.13
CA LEU A 192 22.54 -27.69 15.21
C LEU A 192 23.06 -27.58 16.66
N MET A 193 22.64 -26.56 17.39
CA MET A 193 23.01 -26.37 18.79
C MET A 193 22.51 -27.50 19.69
N GLY A 194 21.28 -27.97 19.48
CA GLY A 194 20.73 -29.14 20.17
C GLY A 194 21.54 -30.42 19.89
N PHE A 195 21.96 -30.62 18.64
CA PHE A 195 22.80 -31.75 18.25
C PHE A 195 24.19 -31.72 18.92
N ILE A 196 24.85 -30.55 18.97
CA ILE A 196 26.15 -30.38 19.63
C ILE A 196 26.03 -30.66 21.14
N ALA A 197 25.00 -30.11 21.80
CA ALA A 197 24.76 -30.32 23.22
C ALA A 197 24.54 -31.81 23.57
N ARG A 198 23.85 -32.57 22.69
CA ARG A 198 23.65 -34.02 22.85
C ARG A 198 24.95 -34.81 22.76
N ARG A 199 25.86 -34.46 21.84
CA ARG A 199 27.16 -35.15 21.69
C ARG A 199 28.08 -34.97 22.89
N ARG A 200 27.96 -33.84 23.62
CA ARG A 200 28.78 -33.55 24.80
C ARG A 200 28.30 -34.24 26.09
N ARG A 201 27.09 -34.81 26.09
CA ARG A 201 26.52 -35.54 27.23
C ARG A 201 26.76 -37.06 27.17
N LYS A 202 27.27 -37.57 26.06
CA LYS A 202 27.83 -38.91 25.94
C LYS A 202 29.32 -38.85 26.15
#